data_AF-K0EUU7-F1
#
_entry.id   AF-K0EUU7-F1
#
_cell.length_a   1.000
_cell.length_b   1.000
_cell.length_c   1.000
_cell.angle_alpha   90.00
_cell.angle_beta   90.00
_cell.angle_gamma   90.00
#
_symmetry.space_group_name_H-M   'P 1'
#
loop_
_entity.id
_entity.type
_entity.pdbx_description
1 polymer ?
#
loop_
_entity_poly.entity_id
_entity_poly.type
_entity_poly.pdbx_seq_one_letter_code
_entity_poly.pdbx_strand_id
1 'polypeptide(L)' 'MKRNLNCPCGEAIVGVDEDDLVEKTQAHLAANHPGHEYSRDEILFIAY' A
#
# COMPACT_ATOMS: atom_id res chain seq x y z
N MET A 1 -12.69 1.40 -7.16
CA MET A 1 -11.64 0.37 -7.11
C MET A 1 -10.31 1.05 -7.31
N LYS A 2 -9.62 1.31 -6.21
CA LYS A 2 -8.28 1.91 -6.20
C LYS A 2 -7.25 0.81 -6.47
N ARG A 3 -6.26 1.09 -7.32
CA ARG A 3 -5.28 0.09 -7.78
C ARG A 3 -3.85 0.61 -7.73
N ASN A 4 -3.68 1.89 -7.43
CA ASN A 4 -2.39 2.54 -7.44
C ASN A 4 -2.17 3.27 -6.11
N LEU A 5 -0.95 3.19 -5.60
CA LEU A 5 -0.54 3.94 -4.41
C LEU A 5 0.89 4.44 -4.64
N ASN A 6 1.12 5.73 -4.40
CA ASN A 6 2.48 6.26 -4.32
C ASN A 6 2.85 6.34 -2.84
N CYS A 7 3.78 5.50 -2.42
CA CYS A 7 4.29 5.50 -1.07
C CYS A 7 5.09 6.79 -0.85
N PRO A 8 5.00 7.45 0.33
CA PRO A 8 5.80 8.63 0.62
C PRO A 8 7.32 8.45 0.47
N CYS A 9 7.83 7.21 0.48
CA CYS A 9 9.23 6.90 0.21
C CYS A 9 9.63 6.97 -1.28
N GLY A 10 8.67 7.22 -2.19
CA GLY A 10 8.87 7.31 -3.63
C GLY A 10 8.57 6.03 -4.42
N GLU A 11 8.20 4.93 -3.76
CA GLU A 11 7.83 3.69 -4.45
C GLU A 11 6.37 3.72 -4.92
N ALA A 12 6.15 3.38 -6.20
CA ALA A 12 4.81 3.21 -6.75
C ALA A 12 4.39 1.73 -6.65
N ILE A 13 3.26 1.48 -6.00
CA ILE A 13 2.70 0.15 -5.77
C ILE A 13 1.44 0.00 -6.63
N VAL A 14 1.34 -1.11 -7.35
CA VAL A 14 0.24 -1.39 -8.28
C VAL A 14 -0.39 -2.75 -7.99
N GLY A 15 -1.70 -2.72 -7.73
CA GLY A 15 -2.55 -3.89 -7.52
C GLY A 15 -3.49 -4.18 -8.69
N VAL A 16 -3.94 -5.43 -8.84
CA VAL A 16 -5.03 -5.79 -9.78
C VAL A 16 -6.40 -5.33 -9.26
N ASP A 17 -6.55 -5.28 -7.94
CA ASP A 17 -7.70 -4.79 -7.19
C ASP A 17 -7.25 -4.24 -5.83
N GLU A 18 -8.21 -3.85 -4.98
CA GLU A 18 -7.94 -3.27 -3.66
C GLU A 18 -7.32 -4.29 -2.69
N ASP A 19 -7.64 -5.57 -2.80
CA ASP A 19 -7.07 -6.62 -1.96
C ASP A 19 -5.59 -6.83 -2.29
N ASP A 20 -5.25 -6.99 -3.58
CA ASP A 20 -3.87 -7.12 -4.04
C ASP A 20 -3.05 -5.85 -3.77
N LEU A 21 -3.63 -4.65 -3.89
CA LEU A 21 -2.94 -3.40 -3.54
C LEU A 21 -2.60 -3.34 -2.05
N VAL A 22 -3.53 -3.74 -1.18
CA VAL A 22 -3.33 -3.74 0.28
C VAL A 22 -2.26 -4.76 0.68
N GLU A 23 -2.33 -5.98 0.15
CA GLU A 23 -1.32 -7.02 0.43
C GLU A 23 0.08 -6.57 0.01
N LYS A 24 0.23 -6.04 -1.22
CA LYS A 24 1.52 -5.50 -1.70
C LYS A 24 2.02 -4.33 -0.87
N THR A 25 1.13 -3.44 -0.44
CA THR A 25 1.51 -2.29 0.39
C THR A 25 1.99 -2.74 1.77
N GLN A 26 1.30 -3.70 2.40
CA GLN A 26 1.71 -4.26 3.69
C GLN A 26 3.04 -5.02 3.59
N ALA A 27 3.25 -5.77 2.50
CA ALA A 27 4.54 -6.42 2.24
C ALA A 27 5.67 -5.39 2.06
N HIS A 28 5.42 -4.31 1.32
CA HIS A 28 6.36 -3.19 1.18
C HIS A 28 6.70 -2.56 2.54
N LEU A 29 5.69 -2.29 3.38
CA LEU A 29 5.88 -1.72 4.71
C LEU A 29 6.71 -2.64 5.62
N ALA A 30 6.39 -3.93 5.67
CA ALA A 30 7.14 -4.89 6.48
C ALA A 30 8.61 -5.02 6.04
N ALA A 31 8.90 -4.92 4.74
CA ALA A 31 10.24 -5.05 4.19
C ALA A 31 11.09 -3.77 4.33
N ASN A 32 10.50 -2.60 4.08
CA ASN A 32 11.24 -1.34 3.96
C ASN A 32 11.08 -0.41 5.16
N HIS A 33 10.01 -0.59 5.94
CA HIS A 33 9.62 0.28 7.05
C HIS A 33 9.27 -0.56 8.28
N PRO A 34 10.22 -1.34 8.86
CA PRO A 34 9.94 -2.17 10.03
C PRO A 34 9.40 -1.30 11.18
N GLY A 35 8.20 -1.62 11.65
CA GLY A 35 7.48 -0.86 12.67
C GLY A 35 6.47 0.17 12.13
N HIS A 36 6.35 0.34 10.81
CA HIS A 36 5.22 1.06 10.20
C HIS A 36 4.17 0.06 9.74
N GLU A 37 2.95 0.22 10.23
CA GLU A 37 1.81 -0.59 9.86
C GLU A 37 0.67 0.33 9.47
N TYR A 38 0.04 0.05 8.33
CA TYR A 38 -1.14 0.76 7.87
C TYR A 38 -2.27 -0.26 7.73
N SER A 39 -3.44 0.11 8.25
CA SER A 39 -4.65 -0.67 8.09
C SER A 39 -5.12 -0.64 6.63
N ARG A 40 -5.97 -1.59 6.24
CA ARG A 40 -6.61 -1.60 4.93
C ARG A 40 -7.25 -0.24 4.60
N ASP A 41 -8.04 0.30 5.52
CA ASP A 41 -8.73 1.58 5.32
C ASP A 41 -7.76 2.76 5.14
N GLU A 42 -6.64 2.77 5.87
CA GLU A 42 -5.62 3.83 5.74
C GLU A 42 -4.90 3.74 4.39
N ILE A 43 -4.55 2.53 3.95
CA ILE A 43 -3.96 2.27 2.63
C ILE A 43 -4.93 2.71 1.54
N LEU A 44 -6.19 2.29 1.62
CA LEU A 44 -7.20 2.64 0.63
C LEU A 44 -7.59 4.11 0.70
N PHE A 45 -7.41 4.79 1.82
CA PHE A 45 -7.62 6.24 1.92
C PHE A 45 -6.63 7.00 1.03
N ILE A 46 -5.35 6.61 1.04
CA ILE A 46 -4.29 7.29 0.28
C ILE A 46 -4.06 6.74 -1.15
N ALA A 47 -4.63 5.58 -1.46
CA ALA A 47 -4.62 5.02 -2.81
C ALA A 47 -5.53 5.79 -3.79
N TYR A 48 -5.33 5.55 -5.09
CA TYR A 48 -6.12 6.11 -6.19
C TYR A 48 -6.38 5.11 -7.33
#